data_AF-A0AA39QZB5-F1
#
_entry.id   AF-A0AA39QZB5-F1
#
_cell.length_a   1.000
_cell.length_b   1.000
_cell.length_c   1.000
_cell.angle_alpha   90.00
_cell.angle_beta   90.00
_cell.angle_gamma   90.00
#
_symmetry.space_group_name_H-M   'P 1'
#
loop_
_entity.id
_entity.type
_entity.pdbx_description
1 polymer ?
#
loop_
_entity_poly.entity_id
_entity_poly.type
_entity_poly.pdbx_seq_one_letter_code
_entity_poly.pdbx_strand_id
1 'polypeptide(L)'
;MQATEAAVFLLTLLPNVEELTLPAKLKLEPSESIDKLIDAIVCKARRPSSLPHDRPSLARCTTFGPAPLDGAKPFLALPCMRTVRTSSLAQNWSSKFGQALEVVSFPACYIDRVAIADFLKHTPRLRTLGYSHRSKDDREGPPLDWDICKFVTAIEREAGGHLMQLSITINELRGSILPGRASLRGFKRLQTLQFPLEFAAPKAPHGDCAHESSFTRDLVPASVSRLSLTSSGTDEHAKALDVMFRDFAAEKDAWLPAL
;
A
#
# COMPACT_ATOMS: atom_id res chain seq x y z
N MET A 1 -20.24 27.41 -0.51
CA MET A 1 -19.79 26.28 0.31
C MET A 1 -18.99 25.37 -0.59
N GLN A 2 -17.69 25.26 -0.36
CA GLN A 2 -16.83 24.36 -1.12
C GLN A 2 -17.20 22.91 -0.79
N ALA A 3 -17.01 21.98 -1.73
CA ALA A 3 -17.44 20.59 -1.57
C ALA A 3 -16.76 19.87 -0.37
N THR A 4 -15.55 20.29 0.00
CA THR A 4 -14.83 19.87 1.22
C THR A 4 -15.55 20.31 2.50
N GLU A 5 -15.99 21.58 2.56
CA GLU A 5 -16.75 22.11 3.70
C GLU A 5 -18.08 21.38 3.83
N ALA A 6 -18.74 21.07 2.71
CA ALA A 6 -19.97 20.30 2.67
C ALA A 6 -19.79 18.87 3.21
N ALA A 7 -18.71 18.17 2.81
CA ALA A 7 -18.42 16.82 3.28
C ALA A 7 -18.09 16.80 4.79
N VAL A 8 -17.25 17.72 5.24
CA VAL A 8 -16.89 17.82 6.67
C VAL A 8 -18.10 18.22 7.51
N PHE A 9 -18.95 19.12 7.00
CA PHE A 9 -20.22 19.50 7.63
C PHE A 9 -21.24 18.36 7.65
N LEU A 10 -21.37 17.58 6.57
CA LEU A 10 -22.22 16.39 6.56
C LEU A 10 -21.77 15.37 7.62
N LEU A 11 -20.46 15.21 7.79
CA LEU A 11 -19.92 14.27 8.76
C LEU A 11 -20.13 14.72 10.21
N THR A 12 -20.20 16.03 10.50
CA THR A 12 -20.58 16.52 11.83
C THR A 12 -22.08 16.33 12.11
N LEU A 13 -22.91 16.25 11.07
CA LEU A 13 -24.37 16.12 11.18
C LEU A 13 -24.90 14.67 11.18
N LEU A 14 -24.16 13.68 10.70
CA LEU A 14 -24.67 12.33 10.44
C LEU A 14 -24.16 11.26 11.43
N PRO A 15 -24.79 11.07 12.60
CA PRO A 15 -24.23 10.36 13.78
C PRO A 15 -23.80 8.90 13.60
N ASN A 16 -24.16 8.26 12.49
CA ASN A 16 -24.00 6.84 12.26
C ASN A 16 -23.24 6.50 10.96
N VAL A 17 -22.49 7.46 10.40
CA VAL A 17 -21.71 7.21 9.18
C VAL A 17 -20.45 6.41 9.51
N GLU A 18 -20.38 5.20 8.97
CA GLU A 18 -19.23 4.28 9.15
C GLU A 18 -18.32 4.24 7.91
N GLU A 19 -18.87 4.57 6.74
CA GLU A 19 -18.17 4.61 5.45
C GLU A 19 -18.45 5.94 4.75
N LEU A 20 -17.38 6.62 4.33
CA LEU A 20 -17.45 7.84 3.55
C LEU A 20 -16.80 7.64 2.18
N THR A 21 -17.62 7.64 1.15
CA THR A 21 -17.19 7.63 -0.25
C THR A 21 -17.33 9.03 -0.83
N LEU A 22 -16.21 9.62 -1.26
CA LEU A 22 -16.22 10.87 -1.99
C LEU A 22 -16.12 10.60 -3.50
N PRO A 23 -16.80 11.38 -4.36
CA PRO A 23 -16.60 11.29 -5.80
C PRO A 23 -15.14 11.54 -6.19
N ALA A 24 -14.58 10.69 -7.06
CA ALA A 24 -13.17 10.74 -7.45
C ALA A 24 -12.73 12.07 -8.12
N LYS A 25 -13.68 12.84 -8.67
CA LYS A 25 -13.42 14.15 -9.31
C LYS A 25 -13.49 15.33 -8.33
N LEU A 26 -13.79 15.07 -7.07
CA LEU A 26 -13.99 16.12 -6.06
C LEU A 26 -12.62 16.59 -5.58
N LYS A 27 -12.22 17.79 -6.03
CA LYS A 27 -11.00 18.45 -5.56
C LYS A 27 -11.25 19.00 -4.16
N LEU A 28 -10.61 18.36 -3.20
CA LEU A 28 -10.60 18.79 -1.81
C LEU A 28 -9.44 19.77 -1.66
N GLU A 29 -9.70 21.06 -1.83
CA GLU A 29 -8.69 22.09 -1.60
C GLU A 29 -8.39 22.20 -0.10
N PRO A 30 -7.11 22.28 0.32
CA PRO A 30 -6.74 22.53 1.70
C PRO A 30 -7.31 23.87 2.18
N SER A 31 -7.94 23.89 3.36
CA SER A 31 -8.48 25.11 3.96
C SER A 31 -8.17 25.11 5.46
N GLU A 32 -7.63 26.23 5.95
CA GLU A 32 -7.28 26.40 7.35
C GLU A 32 -8.49 26.22 8.28
N SER A 33 -9.69 26.60 7.82
CA SER A 33 -10.94 26.40 8.55
C SER A 33 -11.30 24.92 8.68
N ILE A 34 -10.97 24.12 7.68
CA ILE A 34 -11.23 22.67 7.65
C ILE A 34 -10.24 21.95 8.55
N ASP A 35 -8.97 22.32 8.52
CA ASP A 35 -7.96 21.80 9.43
C ASP A 35 -8.34 22.08 10.89
N LYS A 36 -8.75 23.32 11.21
CA LYS A 36 -9.24 23.68 12.55
C LYS A 36 -10.47 22.88 12.97
N LEU A 37 -11.43 22.71 12.07
CA LEU A 37 -12.64 21.93 12.34
C LEU A 37 -12.30 20.46 12.61
N ILE A 38 -11.39 19.89 11.84
CA ILE A 38 -11.01 18.48 11.97
C ILE A 38 -10.13 18.26 13.19
N ASP A 39 -9.23 19.18 13.52
CA ASP A 39 -8.52 19.18 14.80
C ASP A 39 -9.51 19.23 15.98
N ALA A 40 -10.56 20.05 15.91
CA ALA A 40 -11.60 20.09 16.92
C ALA A 40 -12.38 18.76 17.02
N ILE A 41 -12.72 18.15 15.87
CA ILE A 41 -13.37 16.83 15.81
C ILE A 41 -12.46 15.75 16.40
N VAL A 42 -11.19 15.70 15.99
CA VAL A 42 -10.19 14.73 16.47
C VAL A 42 -10.00 14.89 17.97
N CYS A 43 -9.88 16.12 18.46
CA CYS A 43 -9.81 16.41 19.89
C CYS A 43 -11.07 15.93 20.63
N LYS A 44 -12.27 16.19 20.09
CA LYS A 44 -13.53 15.72 20.70
C LYS A 44 -13.65 14.19 20.66
N ALA A 45 -13.26 13.55 19.55
CA ALA A 45 -13.31 12.10 19.37
C ALA A 45 -12.33 11.35 20.28
N ARG A 46 -11.20 11.99 20.65
CA ARG A 46 -10.22 11.44 21.59
C ARG A 46 -10.59 11.65 23.06
N ARG A 47 -11.54 12.55 23.38
CA ARG A 47 -11.97 12.76 24.77
C ARG A 47 -12.84 11.58 25.23
N PRO A 48 -12.56 11.01 26.42
CA PRO A 48 -13.45 10.02 27.01
C PRO A 48 -14.82 10.67 27.24
N SER A 49 -15.85 10.12 26.61
CA SER A 49 -17.23 10.58 26.76
C SER A 49 -17.71 10.22 28.16
N SER A 50 -18.17 11.19 28.94
CA SER A 50 -18.86 10.93 30.22
C SER A 50 -20.30 10.43 30.01
N LEU A 51 -20.85 10.57 28.80
CA LEU A 51 -22.22 10.20 28.45
C LEU A 51 -22.28 9.39 27.13
N PRO A 52 -23.12 8.34 27.03
CA PRO A 52 -23.24 7.48 25.84
C PRO A 52 -23.63 8.22 24.54
N HIS A 53 -24.32 9.35 24.66
CA HIS A 53 -24.88 10.11 23.54
C HIS A 53 -24.01 11.27 23.04
N ASP A 54 -22.86 11.53 23.67
CA ASP A 54 -21.98 12.68 23.32
C ASP A 54 -20.77 12.27 22.47
N ARG A 55 -20.79 11.06 21.89
CA ARG A 55 -19.77 10.68 20.90
C ARG A 55 -20.00 11.50 19.62
N PRO A 56 -19.02 12.29 19.16
CA PRO A 56 -19.15 12.96 17.88
C PRO A 56 -19.34 11.93 16.77
N SER A 57 -20.32 12.20 15.90
CA SER A 57 -20.66 11.44 14.69
C SER A 57 -19.45 10.84 13.95
N LEU A 58 -18.42 11.67 13.75
CA LEU A 58 -17.16 11.33 13.08
C LEU A 58 -16.30 10.26 13.77
N ALA A 59 -16.52 9.98 15.05
CA ALA A 59 -15.81 8.94 15.78
C ALA A 59 -16.17 7.51 15.31
N ARG A 60 -17.15 7.36 14.42
CA ARG A 60 -17.56 6.07 13.86
C ARG A 60 -17.09 5.80 12.44
N CYS A 61 -16.60 6.83 11.73
CA CYS A 61 -16.14 6.66 10.35
C CYS A 61 -14.87 5.80 10.32
N THR A 62 -14.96 4.61 9.74
CA THR A 62 -13.84 3.65 9.66
C THR A 62 -13.25 3.56 8.26
N THR A 63 -14.00 3.94 7.23
CA THR A 63 -13.58 3.78 5.83
C THR A 63 -13.68 5.09 5.06
N PHE A 64 -12.63 5.41 4.30
CA PHE A 64 -12.55 6.59 3.46
C PHE A 64 -12.03 6.27 2.05
N GLY A 65 -12.72 6.74 1.01
CA GLY A 65 -12.19 6.78 -0.36
C GLY A 65 -13.25 6.46 -1.43
N PRO A 66 -12.91 6.59 -2.74
CA PRO A 66 -11.62 7.02 -3.29
C PRO A 66 -11.49 8.55 -3.41
N ALA A 67 -10.44 9.16 -2.85
CA ALA A 67 -10.12 10.58 -3.04
C ALA A 67 -8.59 10.85 -2.99
N PRO A 68 -8.11 11.98 -3.55
CA PRO A 68 -6.71 12.41 -3.38
C PRO A 68 -6.38 12.67 -1.91
N LEU A 69 -5.20 12.24 -1.46
CA LEU A 69 -4.87 12.23 -0.03
C LEU A 69 -4.66 13.63 0.56
N ASP A 70 -4.26 14.63 -0.24
CA ASP A 70 -3.94 15.96 0.29
C ASP A 70 -5.15 16.61 0.97
N GLY A 71 -6.34 16.43 0.42
CA GLY A 71 -7.58 16.85 1.08
C GLY A 71 -8.20 15.80 2.00
N ALA A 72 -7.63 14.59 2.04
CA ALA A 72 -8.05 13.52 2.95
C ALA A 72 -7.22 13.44 4.24
N LYS A 73 -6.05 14.08 4.27
CA LYS A 73 -5.13 14.17 5.43
C LYS A 73 -5.87 14.30 6.76
N PRO A 74 -6.86 15.20 6.89
CA PRO A 74 -7.50 15.40 8.18
C PRO A 74 -8.32 14.19 8.64
N PHE A 75 -8.94 13.43 7.73
CA PHE A 75 -9.69 12.22 8.07
C PHE A 75 -8.78 11.09 8.58
N LEU A 76 -7.49 11.11 8.21
CA LEU A 76 -6.50 10.15 8.69
C LEU A 76 -6.07 10.37 10.13
N ALA A 77 -6.37 11.54 10.71
CA ALA A 77 -6.13 11.83 12.13
C ALA A 77 -7.23 11.26 13.04
N LEU A 78 -8.36 10.82 12.46
CA LEU A 78 -9.46 10.25 13.20
C LEU A 78 -9.02 8.92 13.84
N PRO A 79 -9.26 8.72 15.16
CA PRO A 79 -8.79 7.55 15.89
C PRO A 79 -9.48 6.25 15.48
N CYS A 80 -10.57 6.34 14.72
CA CYS A 80 -11.39 5.23 14.26
C CYS A 80 -11.14 4.88 12.78
N MET A 81 -10.34 5.66 12.05
CA MET A 81 -10.10 5.42 10.63
C MET A 81 -9.25 4.15 10.44
N ARG A 82 -9.82 3.14 9.78
CA ARG A 82 -9.21 1.82 9.57
C ARG A 82 -8.86 1.55 8.12
N THR A 83 -9.67 2.04 7.19
CA THR A 83 -9.55 1.71 5.76
C THR A 83 -9.47 2.97 4.93
N VAL A 84 -8.46 3.07 4.06
CA VAL A 84 -8.28 4.22 3.17
C VAL A 84 -8.00 3.76 1.75
N ARG A 85 -8.69 4.35 0.78
CA ARG A 85 -8.42 4.21 -0.64
C ARG A 85 -8.11 5.57 -1.26
N THR A 86 -6.93 5.71 -1.85
CA THR A 86 -6.39 7.01 -2.27
C THR A 86 -5.42 6.89 -3.44
N SER A 87 -5.47 7.80 -4.39
CA SER A 87 -4.59 7.81 -5.56
C SER A 87 -3.32 8.65 -5.38
N SER A 88 -3.02 9.09 -4.16
CA SER A 88 -1.78 9.83 -3.85
C SER A 88 -1.32 9.58 -2.41
N LEU A 89 -0.05 9.87 -2.15
CA LEU A 89 0.46 10.06 -0.79
C LEU A 89 0.74 11.55 -0.57
N ALA A 90 0.26 12.02 0.58
CA ALA A 90 0.64 13.29 1.15
C ALA A 90 2.15 13.40 1.33
N GLN A 91 2.71 14.57 1.06
CA GLN A 91 3.98 14.97 1.65
C GLN A 91 3.75 15.36 3.12
N ASN A 92 4.74 15.04 3.97
CA ASN A 92 4.81 15.34 5.41
C ASN A 92 3.79 14.57 6.27
N TRP A 93 3.99 13.25 6.42
CA TRP A 93 3.20 12.47 7.37
C TRP A 93 3.56 12.83 8.81
N SER A 94 2.56 13.29 9.56
CA SER A 94 2.70 13.45 11.01
C SER A 94 2.40 12.13 11.72
N SER A 95 3.02 11.94 12.90
CA SER A 95 2.75 10.80 13.78
C SER A 95 1.31 10.68 14.28
N LYS A 96 0.48 11.71 14.06
CA LYS A 96 -0.93 11.71 14.45
C LYS A 96 -1.82 11.02 13.42
N PHE A 97 -1.33 10.82 12.19
CA PHE A 97 -2.09 10.21 11.10
C PHE A 97 -1.84 8.71 11.03
N GLY A 98 -2.87 7.92 10.71
CA GLY A 98 -2.70 6.51 10.35
C GLY A 98 -2.45 5.53 11.51
N GLN A 99 -2.44 5.98 12.77
CA GLN A 99 -2.21 5.09 13.93
C GLN A 99 -3.23 3.95 14.05
N ALA A 100 -4.47 4.18 13.63
CA ALA A 100 -5.55 3.20 13.65
C ALA A 100 -5.73 2.48 12.30
N LEU A 101 -4.95 2.83 11.28
CA LEU A 101 -5.12 2.34 9.94
C LEU A 101 -4.72 0.86 9.85
N GLU A 102 -5.63 0.04 9.34
CA GLU A 102 -5.49 -1.41 9.17
C GLU A 102 -5.40 -1.80 7.69
N VAL A 103 -6.05 -1.04 6.81
CA VAL A 103 -6.13 -1.33 5.37
C VAL A 103 -5.86 -0.06 4.56
N VAL A 104 -4.97 -0.15 3.59
CA VAL A 104 -4.75 0.93 2.62
C VAL A 104 -4.65 0.41 1.20
N SER A 105 -5.22 1.16 0.26
CA SER A 105 -5.17 0.87 -1.16
C SER A 105 -4.80 2.12 -1.97
N PHE A 106 -3.77 1.99 -2.78
CA PHE A 106 -3.20 3.02 -3.64
C PHE A 106 -3.40 2.67 -5.12
N PRO A 107 -4.60 2.91 -5.70
CA PRO A 107 -4.85 2.61 -7.11
C PRO A 107 -4.19 3.63 -8.04
N ALA A 108 -3.54 3.13 -9.10
CA ALA A 108 -3.05 3.90 -10.24
C ALA A 108 -2.25 5.17 -9.86
N CYS A 109 -1.25 5.02 -8.99
CA CYS A 109 -0.46 6.14 -8.50
C CYS A 109 1.05 5.88 -8.56
N TYR A 110 1.81 6.98 -8.50
CA TYR A 110 3.26 6.97 -8.36
C TYR A 110 3.63 7.27 -6.90
N ILE A 111 4.31 6.33 -6.25
CA ILE A 111 4.86 6.51 -4.91
C ILE A 111 6.33 6.05 -4.94
N ASP A 112 7.24 6.91 -4.49
CA ASP A 112 8.64 6.54 -4.35
C ASP A 112 8.94 5.80 -3.02
N ARG A 113 10.14 5.23 -2.93
CA ARG A 113 10.58 4.44 -1.76
C ARG A 113 10.64 5.26 -0.46
N VAL A 114 10.87 6.57 -0.53
CA VAL A 114 11.00 7.43 0.65
C VAL A 114 9.62 7.76 1.18
N ALA A 115 8.69 8.12 0.29
CA ALA A 115 7.31 8.43 0.63
C ALA A 115 6.58 7.22 1.22
N ILE A 116 6.75 6.01 0.65
CA ILE A 116 6.12 4.81 1.23
C ILE A 116 6.70 4.46 2.60
N ALA A 117 8.02 4.61 2.80
CA ALA A 117 8.66 4.33 4.08
C ALA A 117 8.17 5.30 5.17
N ASP A 118 8.11 6.60 4.85
CA ASP A 118 7.62 7.63 5.77
C ASP A 118 6.16 7.39 6.16
N PHE A 119 5.31 7.01 5.19
CA PHE A 119 3.94 6.61 5.46
C PHE A 119 3.86 5.41 6.42
N LEU A 120 4.57 4.33 6.11
CA LEU A 120 4.48 3.07 6.85
C LEU A 120 4.99 3.18 8.29
N LYS A 121 6.00 4.04 8.53
CA LYS A 121 6.50 4.36 9.86
C LYS A 121 5.41 4.87 10.81
N HIS A 122 4.37 5.49 10.27
CA HIS A 122 3.26 6.06 11.02
C HIS A 122 2.01 5.17 11.04
N THR A 123 2.06 3.98 10.44
CA THR A 123 0.93 3.02 10.39
C THR A 123 1.29 1.67 11.04
N PRO A 124 1.50 1.64 12.38
CA PRO A 124 1.94 0.43 13.09
C PRO A 124 0.88 -0.68 13.15
N ARG A 125 -0.37 -0.38 12.78
CA ARG A 125 -1.49 -1.34 12.77
C ARG A 125 -1.85 -1.85 11.37
N LEU A 126 -1.14 -1.40 10.34
CA LEU A 126 -1.46 -1.73 8.95
C LEU A 126 -1.30 -3.22 8.68
N ARG A 127 -2.39 -3.89 8.29
CA ARG A 127 -2.40 -5.33 7.97
C ARG A 127 -2.45 -5.57 6.47
N THR A 128 -3.07 -4.67 5.71
CA THR A 128 -3.27 -4.82 4.28
C THR A 128 -2.77 -3.60 3.53
N LEU A 129 -1.85 -3.81 2.59
CA LEU A 129 -1.33 -2.81 1.67
C LEU A 129 -1.59 -3.24 0.24
N GLY A 130 -2.41 -2.48 -0.48
CA GLY A 130 -2.56 -2.59 -1.92
C GLY A 130 -1.91 -1.39 -2.62
N TYR A 131 -1.05 -1.64 -3.59
CA TYR A 131 -0.42 -0.64 -4.44
C TYR A 131 -0.53 -1.05 -5.90
N SER A 132 -0.97 -0.11 -6.73
CA SER A 132 -1.05 -0.27 -8.17
C SER A 132 -0.27 0.85 -8.84
N HIS A 133 0.89 0.47 -9.37
CA HIS A 133 1.87 1.41 -9.90
C HIS A 133 1.37 2.06 -11.18
N ARG A 134 1.53 3.38 -11.26
CA ARG A 134 1.41 4.17 -12.47
C ARG A 134 2.67 5.01 -12.63
N SER A 135 3.29 4.98 -13.81
CA SER A 135 4.40 5.88 -14.12
C SER A 135 3.99 7.34 -13.99
N LYS A 136 4.94 8.17 -13.55
CA LYS A 136 4.76 9.62 -13.48
C LYS A 136 4.49 10.17 -14.88
N ASP A 137 3.55 11.12 -15.00
CA ASP A 137 3.19 11.70 -16.30
C ASP A 137 4.38 12.44 -16.95
N ASP A 138 4.56 12.24 -18.26
CA ASP A 138 5.68 12.75 -19.09
C ASP A 138 5.79 14.29 -19.14
N ARG A 139 4.82 15.02 -18.59
CA ARG A 139 4.88 16.50 -18.51
C ARG A 139 6.04 16.99 -17.65
N GLU A 140 6.61 16.13 -16.81
CA GLU A 140 7.69 16.48 -15.87
C GLU A 140 9.06 15.87 -16.23
N GLY A 141 9.23 15.30 -17.42
CA GLY A 141 10.53 14.79 -17.90
C GLY A 141 10.47 13.39 -18.51
N PRO A 142 11.64 12.78 -18.82
CA PRO A 142 11.69 11.43 -19.40
C PRO A 142 11.08 10.39 -18.45
N PRO A 143 10.58 9.25 -18.98
CA PRO A 143 10.05 8.17 -18.16
C PRO A 143 11.09 7.73 -17.13
N LEU A 144 10.71 7.79 -15.85
CA LEU A 144 11.56 7.32 -14.75
C LEU A 144 11.49 5.80 -14.66
N ASP A 145 12.65 5.15 -14.65
CA ASP A 145 12.72 3.73 -14.36
C ASP A 145 12.25 3.44 -12.93
N TRP A 146 11.58 2.30 -12.75
CA TRP A 146 11.03 1.91 -11.48
C TRP A 146 11.85 0.81 -10.81
N ASP A 147 12.40 1.11 -9.64
CA ASP A 147 13.07 0.14 -8.79
C ASP A 147 12.07 -0.52 -7.83
N ILE A 148 11.33 -1.50 -8.35
CA ILE A 148 10.35 -2.27 -7.56
C ILE A 148 11.02 -2.98 -6.37
N CYS A 149 12.27 -3.43 -6.52
CA CYS A 149 12.98 -4.13 -5.45
C CYS A 149 13.23 -3.21 -4.26
N LYS A 150 13.80 -2.02 -4.48
CA LYS A 150 13.98 -1.03 -3.42
C LYS A 150 12.66 -0.57 -2.80
N PHE A 151 11.61 -0.47 -3.61
CA PHE A 151 10.27 -0.14 -3.13
C PHE A 151 9.75 -1.20 -2.15
N VAL A 152 9.85 -2.47 -2.52
CA VAL A 152 9.45 -3.60 -1.65
C VAL A 152 10.31 -3.71 -0.39
N THR A 153 11.62 -3.54 -0.49
CA THR A 153 12.52 -3.53 0.67
C THR A 153 12.17 -2.41 1.65
N ALA A 154 11.74 -1.25 1.17
CA ALA A 154 11.25 -0.17 2.04
C ALA A 154 9.98 -0.59 2.81
N ILE A 155 9.06 -1.30 2.15
CA ILE A 155 7.86 -1.83 2.80
C ILE A 155 8.23 -2.89 3.84
N GLU A 156 9.11 -3.83 3.49
CA GLU A 156 9.57 -4.89 4.38
C GLU A 156 10.20 -4.31 5.65
N ARG A 157 11.04 -3.29 5.51
CA ARG A 157 11.73 -2.66 6.63
C ARG A 157 10.77 -2.05 7.65
N GLU A 158 9.75 -1.34 7.18
CA GLU A 158 8.84 -0.60 8.07
C GLU A 158 7.63 -1.43 8.52
N ALA A 159 7.15 -2.35 7.68
CA ALA A 159 5.90 -3.08 7.90
C ALA A 159 6.04 -4.62 7.91
N GLY A 160 7.23 -5.18 7.66
CA GLY A 160 7.44 -6.62 7.58
C GLY A 160 7.08 -7.39 8.85
N GLY A 161 7.16 -6.75 10.01
CA GLY A 161 6.79 -7.36 11.29
C GLY A 161 5.30 -7.64 11.47
N HIS A 162 4.42 -6.87 10.81
CA HIS A 162 2.98 -6.88 11.08
C HIS A 162 2.08 -6.99 9.85
N LEU A 163 2.58 -6.72 8.65
CA LEU A 163 1.79 -6.80 7.43
C LEU A 163 1.35 -8.25 7.14
N MET A 164 0.07 -8.43 6.84
CA MET A 164 -0.56 -9.72 6.57
C MET A 164 -0.91 -9.90 5.09
N GLN A 165 -1.17 -8.81 4.38
CA GLN A 165 -1.53 -8.83 2.97
C GLN A 165 -0.76 -7.74 2.23
N LEU A 166 -0.04 -8.15 1.18
CA LEU A 166 0.67 -7.25 0.28
C LEU A 166 0.21 -7.53 -1.14
N SER A 167 -0.29 -6.50 -1.81
CA SER A 167 -0.64 -6.54 -3.23
C SER A 167 0.09 -5.44 -3.96
N ILE A 168 1.00 -5.79 -4.86
CA ILE A 168 1.67 -4.88 -5.77
C ILE A 168 1.27 -5.27 -7.18
N THR A 169 0.79 -4.31 -7.96
CA THR A 169 0.40 -4.51 -9.36
C THR A 169 0.92 -3.36 -10.21
N ILE A 170 0.95 -3.55 -11.53
CA ILE A 170 1.32 -2.52 -12.48
C ILE A 170 0.07 -2.15 -13.28
N ASN A 171 -0.38 -0.90 -13.15
CA ASN A 171 -1.48 -0.36 -13.95
C ASN A 171 -0.97 0.25 -15.26
N GLU A 172 0.10 1.03 -15.20
CA GLU A 172 0.73 1.67 -16.36
C GLU A 172 2.23 1.84 -16.09
N LEU A 173 3.07 1.38 -17.02
CA LEU A 173 4.52 1.49 -16.95
C LEU A 173 5.05 2.09 -18.26
N ARG A 174 5.63 3.30 -18.19
CA ARG A 174 6.24 3.99 -19.35
C ARG A 174 7.78 3.85 -19.39
N GLY A 175 8.42 3.71 -18.22
CA GLY A 175 9.86 3.45 -18.09
C GLY A 175 10.17 1.95 -18.06
N SER A 176 11.41 1.59 -17.72
CA SER A 176 11.79 0.20 -17.48
C SER A 176 11.76 -0.15 -15.99
N ILE A 177 11.65 -1.45 -15.67
CA ILE A 177 11.86 -1.92 -14.30
C ILE A 177 13.34 -2.20 -14.11
N LEU A 178 13.97 -1.52 -13.15
CA LEU A 178 15.39 -1.71 -12.86
C LEU A 178 15.64 -3.14 -12.35
N PRO A 179 16.77 -3.76 -12.74
CA PRO A 179 17.17 -5.06 -12.22
C PRO A 179 17.45 -4.96 -10.72
N GLY A 180 17.03 -5.98 -9.98
CA GLY A 180 17.27 -6.07 -8.54
C GLY A 180 16.80 -7.41 -8.00
N ARG A 181 17.19 -7.69 -6.76
CA ARG A 181 16.72 -8.85 -5.99
C ARG A 181 16.19 -8.33 -4.65
N ALA A 182 14.88 -8.40 -4.46
CA ALA A 182 14.29 -8.18 -3.15
C ALA A 182 14.05 -9.53 -2.47
N SER A 183 14.36 -9.59 -1.18
CA SER A 183 13.95 -10.67 -0.29
C SER A 183 12.61 -10.29 0.32
N LEU A 184 11.71 -11.26 0.51
CA LEU A 184 10.50 -11.05 1.32
C LEU A 184 10.62 -11.67 2.72
N ARG A 185 11.78 -12.21 3.10
CA ARG A 185 11.94 -12.96 4.36
C ARG A 185 11.65 -12.16 5.63
N GLY A 186 11.81 -10.84 5.60
CA GLY A 186 11.45 -9.96 6.70
C GLY A 186 9.95 -9.85 6.95
N PHE A 187 9.12 -10.32 6.04
CA PHE A 187 7.66 -10.40 6.21
C PHE A 187 7.26 -11.60 7.08
N LYS A 188 7.19 -11.39 8.39
CA LYS A 188 6.97 -12.46 9.39
C LYS A 188 5.54 -12.98 9.43
N ARG A 189 4.55 -12.16 9.04
CA ARG A 189 3.11 -12.45 9.18
C ARG A 189 2.33 -12.42 7.87
N LEU A 190 3.03 -12.31 6.75
CA LEU A 190 2.41 -12.16 5.43
C LEU A 190 1.75 -13.46 5.00
N GLN A 191 0.43 -13.44 4.84
CA GLN A 191 -0.38 -14.60 4.47
C GLN A 191 -0.82 -14.54 3.01
N THR A 192 -1.07 -13.33 2.50
CA THR A 192 -1.48 -13.09 1.10
C THR A 192 -0.45 -12.20 0.42
N LEU A 193 0.06 -12.69 -0.70
CA LEU A 193 1.06 -12.00 -1.49
C LEU A 193 0.61 -11.96 -2.95
N GLN A 194 0.52 -10.75 -3.51
CA GLN A 194 0.30 -10.52 -4.92
C GLN A 194 1.41 -9.60 -5.45
N PHE A 195 2.07 -9.99 -6.54
CA PHE A 195 3.12 -9.20 -7.17
C PHE A 195 3.15 -9.39 -8.70
N PRO A 196 3.77 -8.47 -9.45
CA PRO A 196 3.94 -8.59 -10.90
C PRO A 196 5.13 -9.53 -11.23
N LEU A 197 5.01 -10.38 -12.24
CA LEU A 197 6.07 -11.34 -12.62
C LEU A 197 7.41 -10.68 -12.97
N GLU A 198 7.39 -9.40 -13.32
CA GLU A 198 8.57 -8.55 -13.51
C GLU A 198 9.45 -8.45 -12.23
N PHE A 199 8.87 -8.74 -11.06
CA PHE A 199 9.57 -8.87 -9.78
C PHE A 199 10.36 -10.19 -9.67
N ALA A 200 9.90 -11.24 -10.35
CA ALA A 200 10.46 -12.58 -10.34
C ALA A 200 11.42 -12.84 -11.51
N ALA A 201 11.49 -11.95 -12.49
CA ALA A 201 12.31 -12.15 -13.67
C ALA A 201 13.81 -12.11 -13.30
N PRO A 202 14.58 -13.19 -13.56
CA PRO A 202 16.03 -13.14 -13.41
C PRO A 202 16.59 -12.19 -14.47
N LYS A 203 17.07 -11.04 -14.02
CA LYS A 203 17.76 -10.10 -14.91
C LYS A 203 19.25 -10.33 -14.75
N ALA A 204 19.81 -11.10 -15.69
CA ALA A 204 21.24 -11.39 -15.73
C ALA A 204 22.06 -10.09 -15.86
N PRO A 205 23.01 -9.80 -14.96
CA PRO A 205 24.22 -9.13 -15.38
C PRO A 205 25.18 -10.18 -15.96
N HIS A 206 25.97 -9.77 -16.93
CA HIS A 206 27.01 -10.56 -17.56
C HIS A 206 27.81 -11.40 -16.55
N GLY A 207 28.04 -12.67 -16.87
CA GLY A 207 29.22 -13.44 -16.47
C GLY A 207 29.41 -13.70 -14.97
N ASP A 208 29.68 -14.96 -14.67
CA ASP A 208 30.37 -15.43 -13.45
C ASP A 208 29.60 -15.47 -12.13
N CYS A 209 29.11 -16.69 -11.88
CA CYS A 209 29.30 -17.47 -10.66
C CYS A 209 28.74 -16.98 -9.31
N ALA A 210 27.98 -17.91 -8.74
CA ALA A 210 28.02 -18.39 -7.35
C ALA A 210 26.80 -18.05 -6.48
N HIS A 211 26.18 -19.14 -6.03
CA HIS A 211 25.02 -19.26 -5.15
C HIS A 211 23.65 -18.90 -5.77
N GLU A 212 23.21 -19.81 -6.64
CA GLU A 212 21.79 -20.12 -6.89
C GLU A 212 21.13 -20.59 -5.59
N SER A 213 20.92 -19.68 -4.64
CA SER A 213 20.01 -19.93 -3.53
C SER A 213 18.59 -19.88 -4.07
N SER A 214 17.88 -21.00 -3.92
CA SER A 214 16.46 -21.23 -4.23
C SER A 214 15.65 -19.93 -4.30
N PHE A 215 15.44 -19.44 -5.52
CA PHE A 215 14.78 -18.16 -5.78
C PHE A 215 13.40 -18.10 -5.09
N THR A 216 12.74 -19.24 -5.03
CA THR A 216 11.47 -19.48 -4.32
C THR A 216 11.51 -19.18 -2.82
N ARG A 217 12.53 -19.66 -2.09
CA ARG A 217 12.61 -19.50 -0.61
C ARG A 217 12.98 -18.10 -0.15
N ASP A 218 13.55 -17.29 -1.04
CA ASP A 218 13.86 -15.88 -0.77
C ASP A 218 12.68 -14.98 -1.16
N LEU A 219 11.95 -15.37 -2.21
CA LEU A 219 10.87 -14.59 -2.79
C LEU A 219 9.53 -14.80 -2.10
N VAL A 220 9.20 -16.01 -1.65
CA VAL A 220 7.91 -16.31 -1.00
C VAL A 220 8.15 -16.71 0.46
N PRO A 221 7.76 -15.87 1.43
CA PRO A 221 7.89 -16.22 2.85
C PRO A 221 7.06 -17.47 3.18
N ALA A 222 7.56 -18.30 4.09
CA ALA A 222 6.87 -19.52 4.52
C ALA A 222 5.48 -19.27 5.15
N SER A 223 5.22 -18.03 5.59
CA SER A 223 3.92 -17.60 6.12
C SER A 223 2.85 -17.41 5.04
N VAL A 224 3.23 -17.32 3.76
CA VAL A 224 2.30 -17.09 2.65
C VAL A 224 1.50 -18.36 2.37
N SER A 225 0.17 -18.23 2.42
CA SER A 225 -0.79 -19.29 2.07
C SER A 225 -1.56 -18.99 0.79
N ARG A 226 -1.54 -17.73 0.33
CA ARG A 226 -2.19 -17.29 -0.91
C ARG A 226 -1.19 -16.48 -1.72
N LEU A 227 -0.81 -17.01 -2.87
CA LEU A 227 0.08 -16.36 -3.84
C LEU A 227 -0.70 -16.04 -5.11
N SER A 228 -0.57 -14.81 -5.61
CA SER A 228 -1.12 -14.39 -6.89
C SER A 228 -0.04 -13.70 -7.71
N LEU A 229 0.20 -14.20 -8.92
CA LEU A 229 1.17 -13.64 -9.85
C LEU A 229 0.41 -12.88 -10.94
N THR A 230 0.79 -11.63 -11.15
CA THR A 230 0.18 -10.79 -12.19
C THR A 230 1.17 -10.60 -13.34
N SER A 231 0.64 -10.52 -14.56
CA SER A 231 1.42 -10.49 -15.79
C SER A 231 0.79 -9.47 -16.73
N SER A 232 1.64 -8.68 -17.39
CA SER A 232 1.25 -7.86 -18.54
C SER A 232 1.21 -8.64 -19.87
N GLY A 233 1.57 -9.93 -19.87
CA GLY A 233 1.45 -10.86 -21.00
C GLY A 233 2.64 -10.88 -21.96
N THR A 234 3.86 -10.64 -21.51
CA THR A 234 5.07 -10.62 -22.37
C THR A 234 5.83 -11.95 -22.35
N ASP A 235 6.61 -12.26 -23.40
CA ASP A 235 7.42 -13.48 -23.49
C ASP A 235 8.45 -13.62 -22.35
N GLU A 236 8.82 -12.51 -21.70
CA GLU A 236 9.73 -12.52 -20.54
C GLU A 236 9.09 -13.17 -19.30
N HIS A 237 7.75 -13.20 -19.21
CA HIS A 237 7.04 -13.80 -18.08
C HIS A 237 7.12 -15.31 -18.07
N ALA A 238 7.14 -15.96 -19.25
CA ALA A 238 7.31 -17.41 -19.34
C ALA A 238 8.67 -17.82 -18.76
N LYS A 239 9.74 -17.09 -19.13
CA LYS A 239 11.09 -17.31 -18.57
C LYS A 239 11.16 -17.04 -17.07
N ALA A 240 10.46 -16.01 -16.58
CA ALA A 240 10.39 -15.71 -15.16
C ALA A 240 9.73 -16.85 -14.36
N LEU A 241 8.64 -17.41 -14.89
CA LEU A 241 7.98 -18.59 -14.32
C LEU A 241 8.92 -19.80 -14.36
N ASP A 242 9.55 -20.09 -15.50
CA ASP A 242 10.50 -21.21 -15.62
C ASP A 242 11.62 -21.14 -14.59
N VAL A 243 12.14 -19.94 -14.31
CA VAL A 243 13.18 -19.75 -13.29
C VAL A 243 12.62 -19.87 -11.89
N MET A 244 11.43 -19.31 -11.62
CA MET A 244 10.79 -19.42 -10.32
C MET A 244 10.43 -20.87 -9.98
N PHE A 245 10.07 -21.69 -10.96
CA PHE A 245 9.71 -23.10 -10.75
C PHE A 245 10.83 -24.10 -11.08
N ARG A 246 12.01 -23.64 -11.49
CA ARG A 246 13.13 -24.51 -11.87
C ARG A 246 13.51 -25.48 -10.74
N ASP A 247 13.67 -24.94 -9.54
CA ASP A 247 14.06 -25.71 -8.36
C ASP A 247 12.88 -26.49 -7.77
N PHE A 248 11.65 -26.16 -8.17
CA PHE A 248 10.45 -26.82 -7.68
C PHE A 248 10.40 -28.29 -8.08
N ALA A 249 10.85 -28.64 -9.29
CA ALA A 249 10.90 -30.04 -9.72
C ALA A 249 11.86 -30.87 -8.85
N ALA A 250 13.08 -30.35 -8.62
CA ALA A 250 14.07 -31.00 -7.77
C ALA A 250 13.65 -31.07 -6.29
N GLU A 251 13.00 -30.03 -5.76
CA GLU A 251 12.46 -30.03 -4.40
C GLU A 251 11.22 -30.94 -4.25
N LYS A 252 10.33 -30.98 -5.25
CA LYS A 252 9.17 -31.88 -5.28
C LYS A 252 9.62 -33.33 -5.19
N ASP A 253 10.62 -33.73 -5.98
CA ASP A 253 11.08 -35.12 -6.00
C ASP A 253 11.78 -35.51 -4.69
N ALA A 254 12.37 -34.55 -3.98
CA ALA A 254 12.93 -34.77 -2.63
C ALA A 254 11.85 -34.86 -1.53
N TRP A 255 10.72 -34.17 -1.66
CA TRP A 255 9.66 -34.12 -0.63
C TRP A 255 8.50 -35.09 -0.90
N LEU A 256 8.27 -35.46 -2.16
CA LEU A 256 7.22 -36.35 -2.63
C LEU A 256 7.79 -37.36 -3.65
N PRO A 257 8.70 -38.27 -3.24
CA PRO A 257 9.37 -39.20 -4.16
C PRO A 257 8.46 -40.25 -4.81
N ALA A 258 7.15 -40.25 -4.52
CA ALA A 258 6.19 -41.27 -4.96
C ALA A 258 4.94 -40.70 -5.68
N LEU A 259 5.04 -39.48 -6.23
CA LEU A 259 4.07 -38.89 -7.16
C LEU A 259 4.71 -38.58 -8.51
#